data_AF-A0A7Y5NYE9-F1
#
_entry.id   AF-A0A7Y5NYE9-F1
#
_cell.length_a   1.000
_cell.length_b   1.000
_cell.length_c   1.000
_cell.angle_alpha   90.00
_cell.angle_beta   90.00
_cell.angle_gamma   90.00
#
_symmetry.space_group_name_H-M   'P 1'
#
loop_
_entity.id
_entity.type
_entity.pdbx_description
1 polymer ?
#
loop_
_entity_poly.entity_id
_entity_poly.type
_entity_poly.pdbx_seq_one_letter_code
_entity_poly.pdbx_strand_id
1 'polypeptide(L)'
;MLIATGLAFQAGGPPDPPEKPTPTEQCAPDADDCRIDELKRAYVLAPMPKFLLEVARLEDKLGRRADALMDYLAYAKACESGGETGCVDVSQDVARLKPMVGLVNLRIMGNATSFEISAQQLDPKSIGPVVYLEPGVHDVRIAWADGEEMKQMLTVEAGKETTLELMSPNDRGQRVEPLYGIVAPPSTGCACEVAGEDSPANPPPLGLGAAALGAAAVVARRRRNRG
;
A
#
# COMPACT_ATOMS: atom_id res chain seq x y z
N MET A 1 32.60 76.21 34.02
CA MET A 1 31.85 75.07 34.59
C MET A 1 31.16 74.38 33.40
N LEU A 2 31.80 73.34 32.84
CA LEU A 2 31.33 72.63 31.64
C LEU A 2 30.75 71.30 32.10
N ILE A 3 29.45 71.10 31.89
CA ILE A 3 28.73 69.88 32.20
C ILE A 3 28.86 68.96 30.98
N ALA A 4 29.71 67.95 31.08
CA ALA A 4 29.84 66.90 30.07
C ALA A 4 28.70 65.88 30.28
N THR A 5 27.71 65.89 29.39
CA THR A 5 26.61 64.93 29.35
C THR A 5 27.09 63.66 28.64
N GLY A 6 27.29 62.59 29.41
CA GLY A 6 27.62 61.27 28.87
C GLY A 6 26.38 60.59 28.25
N LEU A 7 26.38 60.44 26.94
CA LEU A 7 25.43 59.60 26.21
C LEU A 7 25.90 58.14 26.31
N ALA A 8 25.18 57.34 27.10
CA ALA A 8 25.33 55.90 27.13
C ALA A 8 24.73 55.30 25.84
N PHE A 9 25.59 54.86 24.92
CA PHE A 9 25.20 54.02 23.80
C PHE A 9 24.81 52.64 24.35
N GLN A 10 23.51 52.34 24.41
CA GLN A 10 23.06 50.95 24.56
C GLN A 10 23.39 50.23 23.26
N ALA A 11 24.36 49.32 23.31
CA ALA A 11 24.65 48.39 22.24
C ALA A 11 23.45 47.45 22.10
N GLY A 12 22.57 47.71 21.14
CA GLY A 12 21.56 46.76 20.71
C GLY A 12 22.26 45.51 20.19
N GLY A 13 22.11 44.40 20.92
CA GLY A 13 22.55 43.10 20.46
C GLY A 13 21.87 42.74 19.12
N PRO A 14 22.48 41.88 18.30
CA PRO A 14 21.86 41.40 17.08
C PRO A 14 20.49 40.79 17.43
N PRO A 15 19.43 41.06 16.63
CA PRO A 15 18.13 40.45 16.85
C PRO A 15 18.27 38.93 16.87
N ASP A 16 17.65 38.28 17.84
CA ASP A 16 17.61 36.83 17.91
C ASP A 16 17.08 36.27 16.57
N PRO A 17 17.70 35.20 16.04
CA PRO A 17 17.22 34.59 14.81
C PRO A 17 15.76 34.17 14.99
N PRO A 18 14.88 34.41 14.00
CA PRO A 18 13.47 34.06 14.11
C PRO A 18 13.37 32.59 14.51
N GLU A 19 12.71 32.36 15.65
CA GLU A 19 12.47 31.03 16.19
C GLU A 19 11.78 30.22 15.09
N LYS A 20 12.42 29.14 14.62
CA LYS A 20 11.83 28.30 13.58
C LYS A 20 10.50 27.80 14.14
N PRO A 21 9.37 28.03 13.45
CA PRO A 21 8.07 27.57 13.93
C PRO A 21 8.18 26.08 14.22
N THR A 22 7.72 25.68 15.41
CA THR A 22 7.72 24.26 15.76
C THR A 22 6.79 23.52 14.78
N PRO A 23 7.12 22.29 14.34
CA PRO A 23 6.40 21.58 13.28
C PRO A 23 4.88 21.42 13.49
N THR A 24 4.39 21.66 14.70
CA THR A 24 2.96 21.65 15.07
C THR A 24 2.16 22.86 14.57
N GLU A 25 2.81 23.95 14.12
CA GLU A 25 2.13 25.22 13.86
C GLU A 25 1.62 25.39 12.40
N GLN A 26 1.85 24.40 11.52
CA GLN A 26 1.48 24.50 10.09
C GLN A 26 0.31 23.63 9.67
N CYS A 27 -0.27 22.86 10.59
CA CYS A 27 -1.44 22.05 10.28
C CYS A 27 -2.70 22.88 10.50
N ALA A 28 -3.35 23.28 9.41
CA ALA A 28 -4.71 23.78 9.51
C ALA A 28 -5.57 22.69 10.20
N PRO A 29 -6.34 23.03 11.25
CA PRO A 29 -7.03 22.05 12.08
C PRO A 29 -8.06 21.20 11.32
N ASP A 30 -8.44 21.61 10.11
CA ASP A 30 -9.40 20.93 9.24
C ASP A 30 -8.74 20.13 8.09
N ALA A 31 -7.41 20.06 8.05
CA ALA A 31 -6.71 19.28 7.03
C ALA A 31 -6.68 17.80 7.45
N ASP A 32 -7.47 16.96 6.76
CA ASP A 32 -7.55 15.51 7.00
C ASP A 32 -6.16 14.84 7.02
N ASP A 33 -5.21 15.31 6.21
CA ASP A 33 -3.81 14.85 6.19
C ASP A 33 -3.08 15.01 7.53
N CYS A 34 -3.19 16.20 8.14
CA CYS A 34 -2.59 16.46 9.43
C CYS A 34 -3.21 15.61 10.53
N ARG A 35 -4.52 15.36 10.42
CA ARG A 35 -5.23 14.50 11.36
C ARG A 35 -4.78 13.05 11.25
N ILE A 36 -4.53 12.55 10.04
CA ILE A 36 -3.94 11.22 9.80
C ILE A 36 -2.58 11.12 10.51
N ASP A 37 -1.69 12.09 10.33
CA ASP A 37 -0.35 12.07 10.95
C ASP A 37 -0.39 12.13 12.49
N GLU A 38 -1.32 12.91 13.05
CA GLU A 38 -1.55 12.95 14.50
C GLU A 38 -2.03 11.59 15.02
N LEU A 39 -3.00 10.97 14.36
CA LEU A 39 -3.54 9.66 14.75
C LEU A 39 -2.51 8.54 14.61
N LYS A 40 -1.70 8.54 13.54
CA LYS A 40 -0.59 7.58 13.36
C LYS A 40 0.45 7.73 14.48
N ARG A 41 0.82 8.96 14.85
CA ARG A 41 1.70 9.20 16.01
C ARG A 41 1.06 8.76 17.34
N ALA A 42 -0.22 9.04 17.53
CA ALA A 42 -0.95 8.59 18.72
C ALA A 42 -1.01 7.07 18.82
N TYR A 43 -1.17 6.35 17.69
CA TYR A 43 -1.17 4.90 17.64
C TYR A 43 0.18 4.29 18.05
N VAL A 44 1.31 4.92 17.67
CA VAL A 44 2.64 4.48 18.11
C VAL A 44 2.79 4.58 19.63
N LEU A 45 2.22 5.62 20.25
CA LEU A 45 2.27 5.82 21.71
C LEU A 45 1.27 4.93 22.45
N ALA A 46 0.10 4.70 21.87
CA ALA A 46 -0.98 3.91 22.43
C ALA A 46 -1.71 3.15 21.29
N PRO A 47 -1.39 1.87 21.04
CA PRO A 47 -1.87 1.12 19.88
C PRO A 47 -3.33 0.67 20.05
N MET A 48 -4.24 1.64 20.06
CA MET A 48 -5.68 1.42 20.15
C MET A 48 -6.28 1.24 18.75
N PRO A 49 -6.99 0.13 18.46
CA PRO A 49 -7.64 -0.13 17.18
C PRO A 49 -8.48 1.04 16.63
N LYS A 50 -9.18 1.77 17.49
CA LYS A 50 -9.98 2.94 17.07
C LYS A 50 -9.20 3.99 16.28
N PHE A 51 -7.88 4.14 16.52
CA PHE A 51 -7.07 5.08 15.76
C PHE A 51 -6.88 4.61 14.32
N LEU A 52 -6.62 3.31 14.09
CA LEU A 52 -6.52 2.74 12.75
C LEU A 52 -7.82 2.91 11.95
N LEU A 53 -8.97 2.68 12.60
CA LEU A 53 -10.27 2.87 11.95
C LEU A 53 -10.49 4.31 11.47
N GLU A 54 -10.11 5.29 12.29
CA GLU A 54 -10.28 6.70 11.93
C GLU A 54 -9.30 7.13 10.82
N VAL A 55 -8.05 6.64 10.87
CA VAL A 55 -7.09 6.86 9.80
C VAL A 55 -7.61 6.28 8.48
N ALA A 56 -8.06 5.02 8.47
CA ALA A 56 -8.57 4.37 7.27
C ALA A 56 -9.73 5.15 6.62
N ARG A 57 -10.64 5.70 7.44
CA ARG A 57 -11.77 6.52 6.96
C ARG A 57 -11.31 7.84 6.34
N LEU A 58 -10.33 8.50 6.94
CA LEU A 58 -9.77 9.75 6.41
C LEU A 58 -9.02 9.49 5.11
N GLU A 59 -8.26 8.39 5.02
CA GLU A 59 -7.56 8.00 3.80
C GLU A 59 -8.54 7.65 2.66
N ASP A 60 -9.62 6.92 2.94
CA ASP A 60 -10.67 6.63 1.96
C ASP A 60 -11.37 7.91 1.48
N LYS A 61 -11.66 8.86 2.40
CA LYS A 61 -12.21 10.18 2.08
C LYS A 61 -11.28 10.98 1.15
N LEU A 62 -9.96 10.86 1.33
CA LEU A 62 -8.95 11.48 0.48
C LEU A 62 -8.69 10.72 -0.83
N GLY A 63 -9.32 9.56 -1.02
CA GLY A 63 -9.12 8.72 -2.20
C GLY A 63 -7.81 7.91 -2.19
N ARG A 64 -7.12 7.80 -1.04
CA ARG A 64 -5.96 6.92 -0.82
C ARG A 64 -6.45 5.52 -0.45
N ARG A 65 -6.98 4.81 -1.45
CA ARG A 65 -7.68 3.53 -1.31
C ARG A 65 -6.76 2.41 -0.86
N ALA A 66 -5.51 2.38 -1.35
CA ALA A 66 -4.52 1.39 -0.97
C ALA A 66 -4.15 1.51 0.51
N ASP A 67 -3.86 2.73 0.98
CA ASP A 67 -3.57 3.01 2.39
C ASP A 67 -4.78 2.69 3.27
N ALA A 68 -5.96 3.19 2.89
CA ALA A 68 -7.20 2.94 3.61
C ALA A 68 -7.48 1.43 3.77
N LEU A 69 -7.30 0.65 2.70
CA LEU A 69 -7.48 -0.80 2.75
C LEU A 69 -6.51 -1.46 3.72
N MET A 70 -5.23 -1.06 3.71
CA MET A 70 -4.23 -1.58 4.64
C MET A 70 -4.60 -1.28 6.08
N ASP A 71 -5.04 -0.06 6.39
CA ASP A 71 -5.42 0.34 7.73
C ASP A 71 -6.74 -0.30 8.19
N TYR A 72 -7.70 -0.55 7.30
CA TYR A 72 -8.89 -1.37 7.60
C TYR A 72 -8.53 -2.82 7.93
N LEU A 73 -7.60 -3.43 7.18
CA LEU A 73 -7.13 -4.80 7.45
C LEU A 73 -6.35 -4.87 8.77
N ALA A 74 -5.51 -3.85 9.05
CA ALA A 74 -4.80 -3.74 10.32
C ALA A 74 -5.77 -3.57 11.50
N TYR A 75 -6.80 -2.75 11.34
CA TYR A 75 -7.88 -2.59 12.32
C TYR A 75 -8.59 -3.91 12.61
N ALA A 76 -9.04 -4.64 11.58
CA ALA A 76 -9.71 -5.92 11.73
C ALA A 76 -8.86 -6.92 12.53
N LYS A 77 -7.56 -7.02 12.20
CA LYS A 77 -6.60 -7.88 12.91
C LYS A 77 -6.37 -7.44 14.36
N ALA A 78 -6.26 -6.13 14.61
CA ALA A 78 -6.08 -5.60 15.96
C ALA A 78 -7.32 -5.89 16.84
N CYS A 79 -8.52 -5.82 16.24
CA CYS A 79 -9.77 -6.18 16.88
C CYS A 79 -9.88 -7.67 17.24
N GLU A 80 -9.45 -8.57 16.34
CA GLU A 80 -9.44 -10.01 16.61
C GLU A 80 -8.46 -10.40 17.74
N SER A 81 -7.30 -9.74 17.79
CA SER A 81 -6.23 -10.08 18.73
C SER A 81 -6.32 -9.38 20.10
N GLY A 82 -6.90 -8.18 20.16
CA GLY A 82 -6.89 -7.33 21.36
C GLY A 82 -8.02 -7.57 22.36
N GLY A 83 -9.03 -8.37 22.02
CA GLY A 83 -10.20 -8.60 22.87
C GLY A 83 -11.02 -7.34 23.18
N GLU A 84 -10.81 -6.26 22.41
CA GLU A 84 -11.47 -4.99 22.62
C GLU A 84 -12.96 -5.12 22.28
N THR A 85 -13.82 -4.77 23.23
CA THR A 85 -15.27 -4.78 22.99
C THR A 85 -15.67 -3.56 22.18
N GLY A 86 -16.50 -3.75 21.15
CA GLY A 86 -17.03 -2.64 20.34
C GLY A 86 -16.34 -2.44 19.00
N CYS A 87 -15.62 -3.45 18.51
CA CYS A 87 -15.13 -3.48 17.14
C CYS A 87 -16.28 -3.37 16.13
N VAL A 88 -16.10 -2.46 15.18
CA VAL A 88 -17.01 -2.21 14.06
C VAL A 88 -16.68 -3.23 12.96
N ASP A 89 -17.70 -3.81 12.34
CA ASP A 89 -17.50 -4.66 11.17
C ASP A 89 -17.10 -3.80 9.96
N VAL A 90 -15.86 -3.99 9.49
CA VAL A 90 -15.28 -3.30 8.33
C VAL A 90 -15.21 -4.18 7.07
N SER A 91 -15.84 -5.36 7.10
CA SER A 91 -15.81 -6.31 5.98
C SER A 91 -16.36 -5.72 4.68
N GLN A 92 -17.38 -4.87 4.76
CA GLN A 92 -17.96 -4.19 3.61
C GLN A 92 -17.00 -3.16 2.99
N ASP A 93 -16.28 -2.40 3.81
CA ASP A 93 -15.28 -1.43 3.34
C ASP A 93 -14.11 -2.14 2.66
N VAL A 94 -13.61 -3.22 3.27
CA VAL A 94 -12.56 -4.07 2.67
C VAL A 94 -13.04 -4.66 1.34
N ALA A 95 -14.25 -5.23 1.28
CA ALA A 95 -14.80 -5.81 0.06
C ALA A 95 -14.99 -4.77 -1.06
N ARG A 96 -15.34 -3.52 -0.71
CA ARG A 96 -15.46 -2.41 -1.64
C ARG A 96 -14.11 -1.95 -2.18
N LEU A 97 -13.10 -1.79 -1.32
CA LEU A 97 -11.79 -1.24 -1.69
C LEU A 97 -10.89 -2.24 -2.43
N LYS A 98 -10.96 -3.53 -2.07
CA LYS A 98 -10.11 -4.58 -2.65
C LYS A 98 -10.08 -4.63 -4.19
N PRO A 99 -11.21 -4.54 -4.93
CA PRO A 99 -11.18 -4.51 -6.41
C PRO A 99 -10.70 -3.18 -7.00
N MET A 100 -10.55 -2.12 -6.19
CA MET A 100 -10.15 -0.79 -6.65
C MET A 100 -8.65 -0.55 -6.58
N VAL A 101 -7.90 -1.43 -5.91
CA VAL A 101 -6.45 -1.35 -5.72
C VAL A 101 -5.78 -2.54 -6.42
N GLY A 102 -4.52 -2.41 -6.78
CA GLY A 102 -3.73 -3.54 -7.26
C GLY A 102 -3.04 -4.27 -6.12
N LEU A 103 -2.84 -5.57 -6.31
CA LEU A 103 -2.13 -6.43 -5.37
C LEU A 103 -0.77 -6.78 -5.97
N VAL A 104 0.31 -6.46 -5.27
CA VAL A 104 1.66 -6.77 -5.73
C VAL A 104 2.26 -7.84 -4.84
N ASN A 105 2.50 -9.02 -5.42
CA ASN A 105 3.18 -10.12 -4.76
C ASN A 105 4.70 -9.92 -4.91
N LEU A 106 5.38 -9.53 -3.84
CA LEU A 106 6.79 -9.19 -3.86
C LEU A 106 7.66 -10.41 -3.57
N ARG A 107 8.60 -10.69 -4.47
CA ARG A 107 9.61 -11.73 -4.31
C ARG A 107 11.00 -11.13 -4.47
N ILE A 108 11.66 -10.88 -3.34
CA ILE A 108 13.02 -10.33 -3.31
C ILE A 108 14.00 -11.49 -3.09
N MET A 109 14.84 -11.73 -4.10
CA MET A 109 15.90 -12.74 -4.09
C MET A 109 17.25 -12.04 -3.89
N GLY A 110 17.82 -12.18 -2.69
CA GLY A 110 19.07 -11.56 -2.30
C GLY A 110 18.92 -10.69 -1.05
N ASN A 111 20.03 -10.10 -0.60
CA ASN A 111 20.05 -9.25 0.60
C ASN A 111 19.83 -7.78 0.23
N ALA A 112 18.58 -7.34 0.23
CA ALA A 112 18.23 -5.94 0.05
C ALA A 112 18.48 -5.14 1.34
N THR A 113 19.08 -3.96 1.21
CA THR A 113 19.33 -3.01 2.31
C THR A 113 18.27 -1.92 2.38
N SER A 114 17.71 -1.52 1.25
CA SER A 114 16.57 -0.61 1.18
C SER A 114 15.63 -1.01 0.05
N PHE A 115 14.35 -0.72 0.23
CA PHE A 115 13.32 -0.90 -0.78
C PHE A 115 12.36 0.29 -0.74
N GLU A 116 12.04 0.83 -1.89
CA GLU A 116 11.20 2.01 -2.04
C GLU A 116 10.23 1.79 -3.20
N ILE A 117 8.95 2.09 -2.97
CA ILE A 117 7.93 2.12 -4.02
C ILE A 117 7.27 3.50 -3.97
N SER A 118 7.29 4.26 -5.06
CA SER A 118 6.64 5.58 -5.16
C SER A 118 7.01 6.55 -4.04
N ALA A 119 8.30 6.62 -3.71
CA ALA A 119 8.86 7.40 -2.61
C ALA A 119 8.53 6.90 -1.18
N GLN A 120 7.77 5.81 -1.04
CA GLN A 120 7.54 5.19 0.25
C GLN A 120 8.65 4.18 0.55
N GLN A 121 9.44 4.46 1.58
CA GLN A 121 10.46 3.53 2.05
C GLN A 121 9.80 2.40 2.84
N LEU A 122 10.09 1.16 2.45
CA LEU A 122 9.60 -0.04 3.07
C LEU A 122 10.79 -0.86 3.56
N ASP A 123 10.69 -1.45 4.75
CA ASP A 123 11.74 -2.32 5.29
C ASP A 123 11.71 -3.68 4.58
N PRO A 124 12.75 -4.05 3.81
CA PRO A 124 12.79 -5.32 3.09
C PRO A 124 12.56 -6.57 3.95
N LYS A 125 12.85 -6.49 5.26
CA LYS A 125 12.67 -7.60 6.20
C LYS A 125 11.24 -7.71 6.74
N SER A 126 10.51 -6.61 6.73
CA SER A 126 9.16 -6.50 7.30
C SER A 126 8.06 -6.51 6.23
N ILE A 127 8.43 -6.32 4.97
CA ILE A 127 7.51 -6.42 3.83
C ILE A 127 6.99 -7.86 3.77
N GLY A 128 5.69 -8.01 4.01
CA GLY A 128 4.99 -9.26 3.74
C GLY A 128 5.00 -9.59 2.25
N PRO A 129 4.55 -10.80 1.86
CA PRO A 129 4.55 -11.21 0.46
C PRO A 129 3.64 -10.35 -0.43
N VAL A 130 2.74 -9.54 0.13
CA VAL A 130 1.74 -8.77 -0.62
C VAL A 130 1.76 -7.31 -0.17
N VAL A 131 1.83 -6.41 -1.15
CA VAL A 131 1.68 -4.95 -0.98
C VAL A 131 0.51 -4.48 -1.82
N TYR A 132 -0.33 -3.62 -1.24
CA TYR A 132 -1.44 -2.99 -1.96
C TYR A 132 -0.97 -1.65 -2.50
N LEU A 133 -1.21 -1.38 -3.79
CA LEU A 133 -0.85 -0.12 -4.43
C LEU A 133 -2.05 0.45 -5.18
N GLU A 134 -2.06 1.78 -5.33
CA GLU A 134 -3.01 2.43 -6.23
C GLU A 134 -2.81 1.92 -7.68
N PRO A 135 -3.85 1.92 -8.52
CA PRO A 135 -3.67 1.64 -9.94
C PRO A 135 -2.85 2.75 -10.61
N GLY A 136 -1.85 2.38 -11.40
CA GLY A 136 -0.98 3.34 -12.07
C GLY A 136 0.43 2.83 -12.31
N VAL A 137 1.33 3.77 -12.57
CA VAL A 137 2.75 3.49 -12.78
C VAL A 137 3.52 3.91 -11.53
N HIS A 138 4.32 2.99 -10.99
CA HIS A 138 5.08 3.17 -9.77
C HIS A 138 6.57 2.99 -10.04
N ASP A 139 7.38 3.92 -9.49
CA ASP A 139 8.82 3.76 -9.42
C ASP A 139 9.18 2.78 -8.30
N VAL A 140 9.87 1.70 -8.64
CA VAL A 140 10.45 0.76 -7.67
C VAL A 140 11.95 0.96 -7.64
N ARG A 141 12.50 1.15 -6.45
CA ARG A 141 13.94 1.24 -6.20
C ARG A 141 14.35 0.27 -5.11
N ILE A 142 15.44 -0.43 -5.34
CA ILE A 142 16.00 -1.38 -4.39
C ILE A 142 17.52 -1.19 -4.35
N ALA A 143 18.05 -1.05 -3.14
CA ALA A 143 19.50 -1.10 -2.92
C ALA A 143 19.86 -2.43 -2.29
N TRP A 144 20.94 -3.02 -2.76
CA TRP A 144 21.43 -4.32 -2.32
C TRP A 144 22.60 -4.16 -1.35
N ALA A 145 22.95 -5.22 -0.63
CA ALA A 145 24.05 -5.20 0.36
C ALA A 145 25.45 -5.08 -0.27
N ASP A 146 25.57 -5.42 -1.55
CA ASP A 146 26.79 -5.24 -2.36
C ASP A 146 27.00 -3.79 -2.84
N GLY A 147 26.05 -2.89 -2.54
CA GLY A 147 26.07 -1.49 -2.95
C GLY A 147 25.47 -1.22 -4.33
N GLU A 148 24.97 -2.24 -5.02
CA GLU A 148 24.26 -2.05 -6.28
C GLU A 148 22.84 -1.54 -6.06
N GLU A 149 22.36 -0.73 -7.01
CA GLU A 149 20.99 -0.25 -7.03
C GLU A 149 20.28 -0.73 -8.29
N MET A 150 19.01 -1.09 -8.14
CA MET A 150 18.12 -1.38 -9.26
C MET A 150 16.91 -0.44 -9.20
N LYS A 151 16.52 0.05 -10.38
CA LYS A 151 15.34 0.89 -10.58
C LYS A 151 14.49 0.28 -11.68
N GLN A 152 13.20 0.12 -11.42
CA GLN A 152 12.25 -0.48 -12.36
C GLN A 152 10.91 0.25 -12.26
N MET A 153 10.24 0.40 -13.41
CA MET A 153 8.86 0.85 -13.46
C MET A 153 7.93 -0.35 -13.32
N LEU A 154 7.00 -0.28 -12.37
CA LEU A 154 5.93 -1.26 -12.19
C LEU A 154 4.61 -0.63 -12.62
N THR A 155 3.87 -1.30 -13.51
CA THR A 155 2.49 -0.91 -13.83
C THR A 155 1.53 -1.80 -13.04
N VAL A 156 0.63 -1.17 -12.31
CA VAL A 156 -0.33 -1.82 -11.43
C VAL A 156 -1.74 -1.56 -11.94
N GLU A 157 -2.53 -2.61 -12.07
CA GLU A 157 -3.94 -2.53 -12.48
C GLU A 157 -4.88 -2.78 -11.31
N ALA A 158 -6.02 -2.08 -11.28
CA ALA A 158 -7.04 -2.25 -10.26
C ALA A 158 -7.59 -3.69 -10.25
N GLY A 159 -7.68 -4.29 -9.07
CA GLY A 159 -8.24 -5.61 -8.85
C GLY A 159 -7.41 -6.77 -9.40
N LYS A 160 -6.23 -6.50 -9.97
CA LYS A 160 -5.31 -7.53 -10.45
C LYS A 160 -4.19 -7.81 -9.46
N GLU A 161 -3.81 -9.08 -9.38
CA GLU A 161 -2.57 -9.49 -8.73
C GLU A 161 -1.43 -9.47 -9.75
N THR A 162 -0.33 -8.81 -9.38
CA THR A 162 0.91 -8.73 -10.17
C THR A 162 2.06 -9.26 -9.33
N THR A 163 2.84 -10.20 -9.86
CA THR A 163 4.06 -10.65 -9.18
C THR A 163 5.24 -9.80 -9.63
N LEU A 164 5.97 -9.22 -8.68
CA LEU A 164 7.22 -8.51 -8.94
C LEU A 164 8.38 -9.30 -8.32
N GLU A 165 9.22 -9.85 -9.19
CA GLU A 165 10.42 -10.59 -8.80
C GLU A 165 11.64 -9.69 -8.98
N LEU A 166 12.38 -9.47 -7.89
CA LEU A 166 13.59 -8.65 -7.86
C LEU A 166 14.76 -9.51 -7.41
N MET A 167 15.86 -9.46 -8.15
CA MET A 167 17.02 -10.31 -7.90
C MET A 167 18.30 -9.48 -7.88
N SER A 168 19.17 -9.71 -6.88
CA SER A 168 20.50 -9.09 -6.85
C SER A 168 21.25 -9.42 -8.15
N PRO A 169 21.89 -8.44 -8.80
CA PRO A 169 22.63 -8.72 -10.03
C PRO A 169 23.82 -9.67 -9.82
N ASN A 170 24.39 -9.73 -8.60
CA ASN A 170 25.44 -10.69 -8.24
C ASN A 170 24.92 -12.13 -8.11
N ASP A 171 23.66 -12.31 -7.72
CA ASP A 171 23.02 -13.63 -7.68
C ASP A 171 22.66 -14.18 -9.07
N ARG A 172 22.70 -13.33 -10.12
CA ARG A 172 22.56 -13.77 -11.53
C ARG A 172 23.75 -14.62 -12.02
N GLY A 173 24.83 -14.70 -11.22
CA GLY A 173 26.05 -15.43 -11.49
C GLY A 173 25.96 -16.96 -11.33
N GLN A 174 24.93 -17.49 -10.67
CA GLN A 174 24.52 -18.89 -10.89
C GLN A 174 23.70 -18.98 -12.19
N ARG A 175 24.34 -18.63 -13.30
CA ARG A 175 23.89 -19.13 -14.59
C ARG A 175 24.03 -20.65 -14.52
N VAL A 176 22.91 -21.34 -14.37
CA VAL A 176 22.78 -22.68 -14.94
C VAL A 176 23.21 -22.50 -16.39
N GLU A 177 24.39 -23.01 -16.77
CA GLU A 177 24.79 -22.99 -18.16
C GLU A 177 23.61 -23.52 -18.98
N PRO A 178 23.08 -22.79 -19.96
CA PRO A 178 22.30 -23.44 -20.97
C PRO A 178 23.26 -24.44 -21.61
N LEU A 179 23.05 -25.73 -21.35
CA LEU A 179 23.58 -26.80 -22.18
C LEU A 179 23.12 -26.46 -23.59
N TYR A 180 23.98 -25.77 -24.33
CA TYR A 180 23.90 -25.63 -25.78
C TYR A 180 24.07 -27.04 -26.34
N GLY A 181 22.97 -27.79 -26.32
CA GLY A 181 22.76 -28.89 -27.24
C GLY A 181 22.73 -28.27 -28.62
N ILE A 182 23.85 -28.37 -29.33
CA ILE A 182 23.96 -28.12 -30.76
C ILE A 182 23.03 -29.15 -31.43
N VAL A 183 21.75 -28.80 -31.60
CA VAL A 183 20.86 -29.51 -32.51
C VAL A 183 20.99 -28.79 -33.84
N ALA A 184 21.68 -29.44 -34.78
CA ALA A 184 21.80 -28.99 -36.15
C ALA A 184 20.41 -28.71 -36.76
N PRO A 185 20.25 -27.67 -37.58
CA PRO A 185 19.00 -27.42 -38.28
C PRO A 185 18.75 -28.52 -39.31
N PRO A 186 17.59 -29.20 -39.31
CA PRO A 186 17.16 -29.94 -40.50
C PRO A 186 16.82 -28.92 -41.59
N SER A 187 17.52 -29.06 -42.70
CA SER A 187 17.32 -28.35 -43.96
C SER A 187 15.86 -28.38 -44.42
N THR A 188 15.37 -27.18 -44.76
CA THR A 188 14.47 -26.83 -45.86
C THR A 188 13.76 -28.00 -46.57
N GLY A 189 12.46 -28.14 -46.30
CA GLY A 189 11.53 -29.00 -47.05
C GLY A 189 10.23 -28.26 -47.32
N CYS A 190 9.91 -28.12 -48.60
CA CYS A 190 8.83 -27.35 -49.23
C CYS A 190 7.41 -27.54 -48.67
N ALA A 191 6.65 -26.43 -48.76
CA ALA A 191 5.26 -26.29 -49.22
C ALA A 191 4.26 -27.43 -48.98
N CYS A 192 3.14 -27.10 -48.33
CA CYS A 192 1.80 -27.25 -48.93
C CYS A 192 0.80 -26.34 -48.21
N GLU A 193 0.15 -25.51 -49.03
CA GLU A 193 -1.09 -24.79 -48.78
C GLU A 193 -2.22 -25.78 -48.50
N VAL A 194 -2.96 -25.60 -47.40
CA VAL A 194 -4.29 -26.22 -47.24
C VAL A 194 -5.21 -25.16 -46.65
N ALA A 195 -6.09 -24.66 -47.52
CA ALA A 195 -7.32 -23.98 -47.16
C ALA A 195 -8.34 -24.98 -46.60
N GLY A 196 -9.17 -24.52 -45.66
CA GLY A 196 -10.29 -25.25 -45.09
C GLY A 196 -10.32 -25.06 -43.57
N GLU A 197 -11.45 -24.94 -42.89
CA GLU A 197 -12.86 -24.95 -43.26
C GLU A 197 -13.62 -24.52 -42.00
N ASP A 198 -14.88 -24.13 -42.16
CA ASP A 198 -15.83 -23.64 -41.16
C ASP A 198 -15.72 -24.18 -39.72
N SER A 199 -15.84 -23.27 -38.74
CA SER A 199 -16.15 -23.63 -37.35
C SER A 199 -17.47 -22.98 -36.94
N PRO A 200 -18.53 -23.76 -36.62
CA PRO A 200 -19.87 -23.25 -36.39
C PRO A 200 -20.06 -22.67 -34.98
N ALA A 201 -21.00 -21.74 -34.92
CA ALA A 201 -21.46 -21.00 -33.76
C ALA A 201 -21.88 -21.90 -32.57
N ASN A 202 -21.35 -21.58 -31.39
CA ASN A 202 -21.90 -22.03 -30.11
C ASN A 202 -23.09 -21.14 -29.71
N PRO A 203 -24.29 -21.68 -29.44
CA PRO A 203 -25.36 -20.93 -28.80
C PRO A 203 -25.16 -20.84 -27.28
N PRO A 204 -25.66 -19.77 -26.62
CA PRO A 204 -25.59 -19.63 -25.17
C PRO A 204 -26.63 -20.52 -24.45
N PRO A 205 -26.31 -21.06 -23.26
CA PRO A 205 -27.29 -21.76 -22.43
C PRO A 205 -28.24 -20.76 -21.73
N LEU A 206 -29.52 -20.87 -22.05
CA LEU A 206 -30.61 -20.24 -21.29
C LEU A 206 -30.81 -21.00 -19.97
N GLY A 207 -30.19 -20.49 -18.91
CA GLY A 207 -30.43 -20.92 -17.53
C GLY A 207 -31.53 -20.08 -16.88
N LEU A 208 -32.79 -20.48 -17.07
CA LEU A 208 -33.93 -20.06 -16.26
C LEU A 208 -33.83 -20.76 -14.89
N GLY A 209 -33.26 -20.08 -13.90
CA GLY A 209 -33.21 -20.51 -12.50
C GLY A 209 -34.17 -19.69 -11.65
N ALA A 210 -35.31 -20.27 -11.32
CA ALA A 210 -36.35 -19.71 -10.48
C ALA A 210 -35.94 -19.58 -9.00
N ALA A 211 -36.52 -18.56 -8.35
CA ALA A 211 -37.04 -18.53 -6.98
C ALA A 211 -36.15 -18.95 -5.80
N ALA A 212 -35.95 -18.01 -4.87
CA ALA A 212 -36.25 -18.24 -3.44
C ALA A 212 -36.39 -16.90 -2.71
N LEU A 213 -37.64 -16.50 -2.45
CA LEU A 213 -38.01 -15.57 -1.39
C LEU A 213 -37.72 -16.24 -0.05
N GLY A 214 -36.70 -15.77 0.66
CA GLY A 214 -36.40 -16.16 2.04
C GLY A 214 -36.60 -14.98 2.99
N ALA A 215 -37.83 -14.79 3.45
CA ALA A 215 -38.15 -13.91 4.58
C ALA A 215 -38.02 -14.71 5.88
N ALA A 216 -37.08 -14.35 6.76
CA ALA A 216 -37.01 -14.71 8.18
C ALA A 216 -35.77 -14.04 8.79
N ALA A 217 -35.72 -13.52 10.00
CA ALA A 217 -36.71 -13.29 11.03
C ALA A 217 -36.17 -12.17 11.93
N VAL A 218 -37.05 -11.27 12.35
CA VAL A 218 -36.82 -10.32 13.44
C VAL A 218 -36.66 -11.12 14.73
N VAL A 219 -35.44 -11.16 15.29
CA VAL A 219 -35.25 -11.59 16.68
C VAL A 219 -34.86 -10.37 17.51
N ALA A 220 -35.89 -9.69 17.99
CA ALA A 220 -35.78 -8.85 19.16
C ALA A 220 -35.58 -9.75 20.39
N ARG A 221 -34.45 -9.63 21.10
CA ARG A 221 -34.34 -10.17 22.46
C ARG A 221 -33.60 -9.25 23.42
N ARG A 222 -34.44 -8.49 24.14
CA ARG A 222 -34.47 -8.28 25.60
C ARG A 222 -33.23 -7.72 26.32
N ARG A 223 -33.40 -6.45 26.70
CA ARG A 223 -32.95 -5.85 27.97
C ARG A 223 -33.36 -6.67 29.22
N ARG A 224 -32.57 -6.48 30.30
CA ARG A 224 -32.70 -6.84 31.74
C ARG A 224 -31.66 -7.89 32.16
N ASN A 225 -30.87 -7.75 33.22
CA ASN A 225 -31.04 -7.15 34.56
C ASN A 225 -29.65 -6.70 35.06
N ARG A 226 -29.43 -5.46 35.53
CA ARG A 226 -29.46 -5.03 36.95
C ARG A 226 -29.76 -6.12 37.99
N GLY A 227 -28.70 -6.56 38.66
CA GLY A 227 -28.62 -7.05 40.03
C GLY A 227 -27.29 -6.58 40.57
#